data_AF-A0A3S4I736-F1
#
_entry.id   AF-A0A3S4I736-F1
#
_cell.length_a   1.000
_cell.length_b   1.000
_cell.length_c   1.000
_cell.angle_alpha   90.00
_cell.angle_beta   90.00
_cell.angle_gamma   90.00
#
_symmetry.space_group_name_H-M   'P 1'
#
loop_
_entity.id
_entity.type
_entity.pdbx_description
1 polymer ?
#
loop_
_entity_poly.entity_id
_entity_poly.type
_entity_poly.pdbx_seq_one_letter_code
_entity_poly.pdbx_strand_id
1 'polypeptide(L)' 'MSTLITNWVSFDTLSGTRHRISEELINLDASCLEYPDAPPHERYIVLNDGRQYIARNIRLERQEEPVLSIQKGRRNGV' A
#
# COMPACT_ATOMS: atom_id res chain seq x y z
N MET A 1 1.27 22.97 8.51
CA MET A 1 0.80 22.21 7.34
C MET A 1 0.66 20.77 7.80
N SER A 2 -0.54 20.19 7.74
CA SER A 2 -0.71 18.79 8.14
C SER A 2 -0.20 17.90 7.00
N THR A 3 0.56 16.86 7.32
CA THR A 3 0.95 15.80 6.40
C THR A 3 0.19 14.53 6.77
N LEU A 4 -0.28 13.78 5.77
CA LEU A 4 -0.80 12.44 5.96
C LEU A 4 0.34 11.48 5.65
N ILE A 5 0.62 10.58 6.58
CA ILE A 5 1.55 9.48 6.34
C ILE A 5 0.71 8.34 5.77
N THR A 6 0.97 7.95 4.53
CA THR A 6 0.36 6.77 3.91
C THR A 6 1.39 5.65 3.80
N ASN A 7 1.00 4.45 4.22
CA ASN A 7 1.83 3.25 4.08
C ASN A 7 1.43 2.53 2.78
N TRP A 8 2.43 2.08 2.05
CA TRP A 8 2.29 1.37 0.79
C TRP A 8 3.11 0.08 0.84
N VAL A 9 2.63 -0.94 0.14
CA VAL A 9 3.33 -2.21 -0.03
C VAL A 9 3.64 -2.38 -1.51
N SER A 10 4.92 -2.47 -1.86
CA SER A 10 5.38 -2.76 -3.22
C SER A 10 5.93 -4.18 -3.31
N PHE A 11 5.59 -4.91 -4.38
CA PHE A 11 5.96 -6.30 -4.55
C PHE A 11 5.96 -6.73 -6.02
N ASP A 12 6.70 -7.79 -6.33
CA ASP A 12 6.72 -8.41 -7.65
C ASP A 12 5.85 -9.67 -7.66
N THR A 13 5.03 -9.85 -8.69
CA THR A 13 4.29 -11.10 -8.91
C THR A 13 5.16 -12.15 -9.60
N LEU A 14 4.69 -13.40 -9.65
CA LEU A 14 5.38 -14.48 -10.37
C LEU A 14 5.57 -14.20 -11.87
N SER A 15 4.68 -13.41 -12.47
CA SER A 15 4.81 -12.95 -13.87
C SER A 15 5.86 -11.86 -14.05
N GLY A 16 6.52 -11.42 -12.96
CA GLY A 16 7.45 -10.28 -12.96
C GLY A 16 6.76 -8.92 -13.01
N THR A 17 5.43 -8.87 -12.84
CA THR A 17 4.70 -7.60 -12.77
C THR A 17 4.84 -7.00 -11.38
N ARG A 18 5.35 -5.76 -11.32
CA ARG A 18 5.47 -5.03 -10.07
C ARG A 18 4.17 -4.31 -9.73
N HIS A 19 3.70 -4.51 -8.51
CA HIS A 19 2.53 -3.85 -7.95
C HIS A 19 2.92 -2.93 -6.80
N ARG A 20 2.09 -1.92 -6.59
CA ARG A 20 2.16 -1.00 -5.44
C ARG A 20 0.73 -0.77 -4.96
N ILE A 21 0.44 -1.20 -3.75
CA ILE A 21 -0.91 -1.19 -3.17
C ILE A 21 -0.86 -0.50 -1.80
N SER A 22 -1.86 0.32 -1.49
CA SER A 22 -1.96 0.96 -0.17
C SER A 22 -2.11 -0.12 0.90
N GLU A 23 -1.38 0.03 2.02
CA GLU A 23 -1.44 -0.92 3.14
C GLU A 23 -2.86 -1.05 3.69
N GLU A 24 -3.67 0.02 3.61
CA GLU A 24 -5.07 0.03 4.06
C GLU A 24 -5.98 -0.94 3.26
N LEU A 25 -5.57 -1.32 2.05
CA LEU A 25 -6.31 -2.26 1.20
C LEU A 25 -5.86 -3.70 1.42
N ILE A 26 -4.82 -3.91 2.21
CA ILE A 26 -4.23 -5.22 2.48
C ILE A 26 -4.76 -5.73 3.81
N ASN A 27 -5.18 -6.99 3.81
CA ASN A 27 -5.50 -7.71 5.02
C ASN A 27 -4.18 -8.17 5.65
N LEU A 28 -3.68 -7.41 6.62
CA LEU A 28 -2.40 -7.67 7.29
C LEU A 28 -2.42 -8.98 8.10
N ASP A 29 -3.58 -9.35 8.67
CA ASP A 29 -3.73 -10.60 9.43
C ASP A 29 -3.65 -11.83 8.52
N ALA A 30 -4.13 -11.72 7.28
CA ALA A 30 -4.10 -12.80 6.30
C ALA A 30 -2.88 -12.77 5.38
N SER A 31 -2.10 -11.68 5.37
CA SER A 31 -0.94 -11.50 4.49
C SER A 31 0.37 -11.85 5.19
N CYS A 32 1.29 -12.46 4.46
CA CYS A 32 2.63 -12.77 4.99
C CYS A 32 3.64 -11.72 4.49
N LEU A 33 3.67 -10.56 5.18
CA LEU A 33 4.48 -9.40 4.78
C LEU A 33 5.89 -9.36 5.39
N GLU A 34 6.09 -9.99 6.55
CA GLU A 34 7.36 -9.92 7.28
C GLU A 34 8.17 -11.19 7.09
N TYR A 35 9.34 -11.12 6.45
CA TYR A 35 10.56 -11.88 6.80
C TYR A 35 11.73 -11.37 5.94
N PRO A 36 12.53 -10.41 6.44
CA PRO A 36 13.66 -9.84 5.69
C PRO A 36 14.79 -10.85 5.42
N ASP A 37 14.90 -11.92 6.21
CA ASP A 37 15.96 -12.92 6.13
C ASP A 37 15.52 -14.27 5.52
N ALA A 38 14.27 -14.37 5.06
CA ALA A 38 13.83 -15.57 4.35
C ALA A 38 14.33 -15.54 2.88
N PRO A 39 14.71 -16.68 2.30
CA PRO A 39 14.94 -16.77 0.86
C PRO A 39 13.72 -16.22 0.09
N PRO A 40 13.86 -15.78 -1.18
CA PRO A 40 12.75 -15.26 -1.99
C PRO A 40 11.73 -16.37 -2.27
N HIS A 41 10.97 -16.72 -1.25
CA HIS A 41 9.86 -17.63 -1.28
C HIS A 41 8.63 -16.86 -1.67
N GLU A 42 7.78 -17.54 -2.40
CA GLU A 42 6.46 -17.08 -2.78
C GLU A 42 5.67 -16.75 -1.51
N ARG A 43 5.22 -15.51 -1.41
CA ARG A 43 4.38 -15.01 -0.31
C ARG A 43 2.99 -14.70 -0.85
N TYR A 44 2.02 -14.68 0.06
CA TYR A 44 0.67 -14.27 -0.29
C TYR A 44 0.39 -12.89 0.28
N ILE A 45 -0.06 -11.99 -0.58
CA ILE A 45 -0.66 -10.72 -0.20
C ILE A 45 -2.16 -10.87 -0.44
N VAL A 46 -2.92 -10.77 0.63
CA VAL A 46 -4.37 -10.86 0.63
C VAL A 46 -4.94 -9.46 0.76
N LEU A 47 -5.80 -9.06 -0.17
CA LEU A 47 -6.51 -7.79 -0.11
C LEU A 47 -7.81 -7.94 0.71
N ASN A 48 -8.30 -6.80 1.21
CA ASN A 48 -9.55 -6.73 1.97
C ASN A 48 -10.79 -7.13 1.15
N ASP A 49 -10.71 -7.09 -0.19
CA ASP A 49 -11.75 -7.57 -1.10
C ASP A 49 -11.69 -9.09 -1.36
N GLY A 50 -10.76 -9.80 -0.72
CA GLY A 50 -10.56 -11.24 -0.85
C GLY A 50 -9.63 -11.66 -2.00
N ARG A 51 -9.13 -10.73 -2.83
CA ARG A 51 -8.13 -11.04 -3.86
C ARG A 51 -6.81 -11.44 -3.21
N GLN A 52 -6.06 -12.31 -3.90
CA GLN A 52 -4.77 -12.80 -3.42
C GLN A 52 -3.72 -12.70 -4.53
N TYR A 53 -2.53 -12.27 -4.15
CA TYR A 53 -1.37 -12.19 -5.03
C TYR A 53 -0.27 -13.09 -4.49
N ILE A 54 0.33 -13.87 -5.38
CA ILE A 54 1.62 -14.49 -5.11
C ILE A 54 2.71 -13.47 -5.39
N ALA A 55 3.45 -13.10 -4.35
CA ALA A 55 4.35 -11.97 -4.30
C ALA A 55 5.77 -12.40 -3.90
N ARG A 56 6.76 -11.64 -4.39
CA ARG A 56 8.19 -11.71 -4.06
C ARG A 56 8.71 -10.27 -3.90
N ASN A 57 9.90 -10.12 -3.31
CA ASN A 57 10.56 -8.82 -3.12
C ASN A 57 9.66 -7.77 -2.45
N ILE A 58 8.84 -8.17 -1.48
CA ILE A 58 7.88 -7.29 -0.79
C ILE A 58 8.63 -6.22 -0.01
N ARG A 59 8.20 -4.96 -0.14
CA ARG A 59 8.76 -3.80 0.56
C ARG A 59 7.64 -2.94 1.13
N LEU A 60 7.85 -2.47 2.36
CA LEU A 60 7.01 -1.46 2.99
C LEU A 60 7.59 -0.07 2.66
N GLU A 61 6.74 0.81 2.16
CA GLU A 61 7.07 2.16 1.73
C GLU A 61 6.22 3.14 2.54
N ARG A 62 6.85 4.12 3.19
CA ARG A 62 6.14 5.25 3.83
C ARG A 62 6.19 6.45 2.90
N GLN A 63 5.03 7.01 2.59
CA GLN A 63 4.92 8.22 1.80
C GLN A 63 4.26 9.33 2.63
N GLU A 64 4.91 10.49 2.67
CA GLU A 64 4.33 11.69 3.26
C GLU A 64 3.59 12.45 2.17
N GLU A 65 2.27 12.53 2.29
CA GLU A 65 1.43 13.27 1.37
C GLU A 65 1.01 14.60 2.02
N PRO A 66 1.12 15.73 1.30
CA PRO A 66 0.59 16.98 1.81
C PRO A 66 -0.93 16.83 1.97
N VAL A 67 -1.45 17.12 3.17
CA VAL A 67 -2.89 17.25 3.33
C VAL A 67 -3.29 18.44 2.47
N LEU A 68 -3.93 18.15 1.33
CA LEU A 68 -4.70 19.16 0.61
C LEU A 68 -5.81 19.56 1.58
N SER A 69 -5.54 20.58 2.39
CA SER A 69 -6.59 21.32 3.07
C SER A 69 -7.48 21.81 1.94
N ILE A 70 -8.60 21.11 1.73
CA ILE A 70 -9.65 21.54 0.84
C ILE A 70 -10.05 22.90 1.41
N GLN A 71 -9.48 23.97 0.84
CA GLN A 71 -10.06 25.29 0.98
C GLN A 71 -11.40 25.16 0.29
N LYS A 72 -12.40 24.77 1.07
CA LYS A 72 -13.80 24.80 0.70
C LYS A 72 -14.01 26.24 0.25
N GLY A 73 -14.02 26.43 -1.06
CA GLY A 73 -14.08 27.73 -1.67
C GLY A 73 -15.22 28.48 -1.01
N ARG A 74 -14.89 29.57 -0.30
CA ARG A 74 -15.85 30.64 -0.07
C ARG A 74 -16.18 31.17 -1.45
N ARG A 75 -17.15 30.53 -2.09
CA ARG A 75 -17.83 31.03 -3.27
C ARG A 75 -18.54 32.28 -2.81
N ASN A 76 -17.97 33.44 -3.12
CA ASN A 76 -18.73 34.68 -3.22
C ASN A 76 -19.97 34.39 -4.07
N GLY A 77 -21.13 34.73 -3.51
CA GLY A 77 -22.42 34.54 -4.15
C GLY A 77 -23.35 35.66 -3.73
N VAL A 78 -23.07 36.84 -4.30
CA VAL A 78 -23.93 38.01 -4.57
C VAL A 78 -24.61 38.68 -3.39
#